data_AF-A0A954ZB56-F1
#
_entry.id   AF-A0A954ZB56-F1
#
_cell.length_a   1.000
_cell.length_b   1.000
_cell.length_c   1.000
_cell.angle_alpha   90.00
_cell.angle_beta   90.00
_cell.angle_gamma   90.00
#
_symmetry.space_group_name_H-M   'P 1'
#
loop_
_entity.id
_entity.type
_entity.pdbx_description
1 polymer ?
#
loop_
_entity_poly.entity_id
_entity_poly.type
_entity_poly.pdbx_seq_one_letter_code
_entity_poly.pdbx_strand_id
1 'polypeptide(L)'
;MILRLTQKLGAKIKAGKLTELPLDENPYADWSGRLFTAARTQYILLSNTASLYSCVMFGAGVTDDSRFIERALRLAECMRSDRFDARYYCLPFGSGTCAGCMR
;
A
#
# COMPACT_ATOMS: atom_id res chain seq x y z
N MET A 1 5.10 -2.99 5.42
CA MET A 1 3.79 -2.66 4.82
C MET A 1 2.92 -3.90 4.87
N ILE A 2 1.80 -3.84 5.59
CA ILE A 2 0.75 -4.88 5.63
C ILE A 2 -0.36 -4.45 4.67
N LEU A 3 -0.70 -5.32 3.70
CA LEU A 3 -1.77 -5.09 2.73
C LEU A 3 -3.02 -5.89 3.12
N ARG A 4 -4.04 -5.20 3.61
CA ARG A 4 -5.36 -5.75 3.96
C ARG A 4 -6.26 -5.74 2.75
N LEU A 5 -6.48 -6.91 2.16
CA LEU A 5 -7.24 -7.03 0.92
C LEU A 5 -8.71 -7.33 1.19
N THR A 6 -9.59 -6.73 0.40
CA THR A 6 -10.97 -7.23 0.32
C THR A 6 -11.00 -8.65 -0.27
N GLN A 7 -11.96 -9.46 0.16
CA GLN A 7 -12.15 -10.83 -0.36
C GLN A 7 -12.23 -10.87 -1.89
N LYS A 8 -12.90 -9.88 -2.50
CA LYS A 8 -13.00 -9.74 -3.96
C LYS A 8 -11.63 -9.53 -4.63
N LEU A 9 -10.77 -8.69 -4.05
CA LEU A 9 -9.43 -8.47 -4.57
C LEU A 9 -8.54 -9.71 -4.34
N GLY A 10 -8.60 -10.31 -3.15
CA GLY A 10 -7.87 -11.54 -2.83
C GLY A 10 -8.21 -12.69 -3.78
N ALA A 11 -9.50 -12.87 -4.11
CA ALA A 11 -9.95 -13.86 -5.08
C ALA A 11 -9.41 -13.59 -6.50
N LYS A 12 -9.38 -12.32 -6.94
CA LYS A 12 -8.87 -11.94 -8.27
C LYS A 12 -7.37 -12.23 -8.43
N ILE A 13 -6.58 -12.00 -7.37
CA ILE A 13 -5.13 -12.19 -7.40
C ILE A 13 -4.69 -13.56 -6.87
N LYS A 14 -5.65 -14.43 -6.53
CA LYS A 14 -5.41 -15.77 -5.98
C LYS A 14 -4.52 -15.76 -4.73
N ALA A 15 -4.65 -14.75 -3.86
CA ALA A 15 -3.88 -14.60 -2.62
C ALA A 15 -4.16 -15.68 -1.54
N GLY A 16 -4.92 -16.72 -1.89
CA GLY A 16 -5.32 -17.78 -0.96
C GLY A 16 -6.29 -17.28 0.12
N LYS A 17 -6.28 -17.97 1.26
CA LYS A 17 -7.11 -17.62 2.42
C LYS A 17 -6.54 -16.37 3.08
N LEU A 18 -7.30 -15.29 3.03
CA LEU A 18 -6.96 -14.06 3.75
C LEU A 18 -7.16 -14.30 5.25
N THR A 19 -6.07 -14.18 6.01
CA THR A 19 -6.10 -14.26 7.48
C THR A 19 -6.15 -12.83 8.03
N GLU A 20 -7.04 -12.60 8.98
CA GLU A 20 -7.08 -11.34 9.71
C GLU A 20 -5.86 -11.27 10.64
N LEU A 21 -5.06 -10.23 10.47
CA LEU A 21 -3.93 -9.91 11.34
C LEU A 21 -4.29 -8.72 12.24
N PRO A 22 -3.78 -8.65 13.49
CA PRO A 22 -3.90 -7.45 14.30
C PRO A 22 -3.28 -6.23 13.59
N LEU A 23 -3.69 -5.03 13.98
CA LEU A 23 -3.07 -3.78 13.50
C LEU A 23 -1.60 -3.73 13.90
N ASP A 24 -0.75 -3.21 13.02
CA ASP A 24 0.67 -2.99 13.28
C ASP A 24 0.83 -1.87 14.31
N GLU A 25 1.89 -1.92 15.13
CA GLU A 25 2.24 -0.83 16.05
C GLU A 25 2.49 0.48 15.29
N ASN A 26 3.00 0.39 14.06
CA ASN A 26 3.12 1.52 13.16
C ASN A 26 1.83 1.66 12.32
N PRO A 27 0.98 2.67 12.61
CA PRO A 27 -0.29 2.85 11.90
C PRO A 27 -0.11 3.23 10.42
N TYR A 28 1.10 3.64 10.00
CA TYR A 28 1.44 3.91 8.60
C TYR A 28 1.92 2.67 7.83
N ALA A 29 2.20 1.58 8.53
CA ALA A 29 2.52 0.30 7.91
C ALA A 29 1.26 -0.42 7.40
N ASP A 30 0.06 -0.06 7.87
CA ASP A 30 -1.22 -0.69 7.50
C ASP A 30 -1.92 -0.03 6.31
N TRP A 31 -2.19 -0.83 5.28
CA TRP A 31 -2.81 -0.39 4.03
C TRP A 31 -4.01 -1.26 3.68
N SER A 32 -5.05 -0.66 3.14
CA SER A 32 -6.26 -1.34 2.67
C SER A 32 -6.33 -1.34 1.15
N GLY A 33 -6.67 -2.50 0.57
CA GLY A 33 -6.73 -2.72 -0.87
C GLY A 33 -8.12 -3.16 -1.34
N ARG A 34 -8.72 -2.37 -2.25
CA ARG A 34 -10.07 -2.63 -2.78
C ARG A 34 -10.11 -2.58 -4.30
N LEU A 35 -10.74 -3.60 -4.89
CA LEU A 35 -11.05 -3.64 -6.31
C LEU A 35 -12.39 -2.93 -6.59
N PHE A 36 -12.39 -1.97 -7.50
CA PHE A 36 -13.60 -1.31 -8.00
C PHE A 36 -13.57 -1.21 -9.53
N THR A 37 -14.73 -0.93 -10.13
CA THR A 37 -14.87 -0.77 -11.57
C THR A 37 -15.46 0.59 -11.86
N ALA A 38 -14.85 1.34 -12.76
CA ALA A 38 -15.34 2.63 -13.25
C ALA A 38 -15.19 2.68 -14.77
N ALA A 39 -16.21 3.15 -15.49
CA ALA A 39 -16.22 3.24 -16.95
C ALA A 39 -15.77 1.93 -17.66
N ARG A 40 -16.26 0.78 -17.19
CA ARG A 40 -15.91 -0.58 -17.66
C ARG A 40 -14.44 -1.01 -17.43
N THR A 41 -13.62 -0.18 -16.80
CA THR A 41 -12.24 -0.49 -16.44
C THR A 41 -12.15 -0.86 -14.97
N GLN A 42 -11.37 -1.90 -14.66
CA GLN A 42 -11.10 -2.33 -13.29
C GLN A 42 -9.93 -1.54 -12.72
N TYR A 43 -10.09 -1.09 -11.48
CA TYR A 43 -9.10 -0.33 -10.73
C TYR A 43 -8.90 -0.93 -9.34
N ILE A 44 -7.72 -0.73 -8.79
CA ILE A 44 -7.40 -1.09 -7.42
C ILE A 44 -7.06 0.20 -6.68
N LEU A 45 -7.81 0.46 -5.62
CA LEU A 45 -7.55 1.51 -4.65
C LEU A 45 -6.70 0.93 -3.52
N LEU A 46 -5.55 1.54 -3.28
CA LEU A 46 -4.74 1.31 -2.07
C LEU A 46 -4.86 2.56 -1.20
N SER A 47 -5.30 2.40 0.04
CA SER A 47 -5.40 3.50 0.99
C SER A 47 -4.70 3.14 2.28
N ASN A 48 -3.83 4.01 2.75
CA ASN A 48 -3.28 3.91 4.10
C ASN A 48 -4.42 4.06 5.13
N THR A 49 -4.38 3.24 6.18
CA THR A 49 -5.48 3.16 7.15
C THR A 49 -5.52 4.38 8.08
N ALA A 50 -4.36 4.93 8.44
CA ALA A 50 -4.26 6.03 9.40
C ALA A 50 -4.40 7.42 8.76
N SER A 51 -3.75 7.62 7.62
CA SER A 51 -3.68 8.92 6.93
C SER A 51 -4.73 9.10 5.84
N LEU A 52 -5.40 8.02 5.44
CA LEU A 52 -6.27 7.97 4.25
C LEU A 52 -5.55 8.33 2.93
N TYR A 53 -4.21 8.36 2.93
CA TYR A 53 -3.44 8.57 1.71
C TYR A 53 -3.71 7.46 0.72
N SER A 54 -4.19 7.83 -0.46
CA SER A 54 -4.80 6.92 -1.42
C SER A 54 -4.09 6.95 -2.76
N CYS A 55 -3.86 5.78 -3.33
CA CYS A 55 -3.33 5.60 -4.67
C CYS A 55 -4.25 4.69 -5.49
N VAL A 56 -4.38 4.99 -6.78
CA VAL A 56 -5.18 4.19 -7.72
C VAL A 56 -4.26 3.60 -8.77
N MET A 57 -4.42 2.31 -9.02
CA MET A 57 -3.76 1.63 -10.14
C MET A 57 -4.76 0.87 -11.01
N PHE A 58 -4.40 0.64 -12.26
CA PHE A 58 -5.17 -0.23 -13.15
C PHE A 58 -5.16 -1.67 -12.64
N GLY A 59 -6.35 -2.24 -12.47
CA GLY A 59 -6.57 -3.64 -12.12
C GLY A 59 -6.53 -4.58 -13.33
N ALA A 60 -6.46 -4.03 -14.55
CA ALA A 60 -6.24 -4.82 -15.76
C ALA A 60 -4.83 -5.43 -15.75
N GLY A 61 -4.75 -6.74 -16.01
CA GLY A 61 -3.51 -7.50 -16.00
C GLY A 61 -2.95 -7.86 -14.62
N VAL A 62 -3.66 -7.52 -13.52
CA VAL A 62 -3.31 -7.97 -12.16
C VAL A 62 -4.15 -9.20 -11.83
N THR A 63 -3.55 -10.37 -11.98
CA THR A 63 -4.21 -11.69 -11.86
C THR A 63 -3.56 -12.62 -10.84
N ASP A 64 -2.39 -12.23 -10.35
CA ASP A 64 -1.59 -12.95 -9.36
C ASP A 64 -1.10 -11.97 -8.29
N ASP A 65 -0.76 -12.52 -7.14
CA ASP A 65 -0.29 -11.80 -5.96
C ASP A 65 1.08 -11.14 -6.19
N SER A 66 1.99 -11.81 -6.88
CA SER A 66 3.35 -11.32 -7.15
C SER A 66 3.31 -10.02 -7.97
N ARG A 67 2.51 -9.99 -9.04
CA ARG A 67 2.32 -8.80 -9.88
C ARG A 67 1.56 -7.69 -9.17
N PHE A 68 0.66 -8.05 -8.25
CA PHE A 68 0.01 -7.08 -7.38
C PHE A 68 1.02 -6.44 -6.41
N ILE A 69 1.86 -7.25 -5.76
CA ILE A 69 2.89 -6.79 -4.82
C ILE A 69 3.91 -5.90 -5.54
N GLU A 70 4.39 -6.29 -6.72
CA GLU A 70 5.32 -5.48 -7.52
C GLU A 70 4.74 -4.07 -7.79
N ARG A 71 3.47 -3.99 -8.22
CA ARG A 71 2.81 -2.71 -8.48
C ARG A 71 2.57 -1.91 -7.20
N ALA A 72 2.20 -2.57 -6.11
CA ALA A 72 2.02 -1.91 -4.81
C ALA A 72 3.34 -1.35 -4.26
N LEU A 73 4.46 -2.06 -4.44
CA LEU A 73 5.79 -1.59 -4.05
C LEU A 73 6.26 -0.41 -4.89
N ARG A 74 6.03 -0.43 -6.21
CA ARG A 74 6.30 0.74 -7.06
C ARG A 74 5.51 1.97 -6.62
N LEU A 75 4.26 1.81 -6.21
CA LEU A 75 3.49 2.91 -5.63
C LEU A 75 4.12 3.39 -4.32
N ALA A 76 4.61 2.47 -3.47
CA ALA A 76 5.32 2.83 -2.25
C ALA A 76 6.66 3.56 -2.50
N GLU A 77 7.34 3.29 -3.61
CA GLU A 77 8.50 4.05 -4.04
C GLU A 77 8.11 5.47 -4.50
N CYS A 78 7.01 5.63 -5.23
CA CYS A 78 6.48 6.95 -5.58
C CYS A 78 6.12 7.75 -4.32
N MET A 79 5.50 7.14 -3.32
CA MET A 79 5.18 7.80 -2.04
C MET A 79 6.41 8.29 -1.28
N ARG A 80 7.52 7.55 -1.36
CA ARG A 80 8.81 7.99 -0.83
C ARG A 80 9.29 9.26 -1.52
N SER A 81 9.14 9.32 -2.84
CA SER A 81 9.45 10.52 -3.64
C SER A 81 8.52 11.70 -3.31
N ASP A 82 7.25 11.44 -3.00
CA ASP A 82 6.26 12.46 -2.62
C ASP A 82 6.47 13.00 -1.18
N ARG A 83 7.54 12.56 -0.49
CA ARG A 83 7.86 12.82 0.93
C ARG A 83 6.76 12.41 1.91
N PHE A 84 5.82 11.59 1.48
CA PHE A 84 4.79 11.04 2.34
C PHE A 84 5.44 10.12 3.40
N ASP A 85 6.45 9.35 2.99
CA ASP A 85 7.23 8.45 3.86
C ASP A 85 8.14 9.20 4.85
N ALA A 86 8.72 10.33 4.43
CA ALA A 86 9.73 11.06 5.18
C ALA A 86 9.21 11.69 6.49
N ARG A 87 7.88 11.88 6.64
CA ARG A 87 7.28 12.35 7.90
C ARG A 87 6.94 11.22 8.88
N TYR A 88 6.79 9.98 8.41
CA TYR A 88 6.15 8.91 9.19
C TYR A 88 7.06 7.70 9.46
N TYR A 89 8.06 7.43 8.61
CA TYR A 89 9.05 6.37 8.86
C TYR A 89 10.31 6.84 9.64
N CYS A 90 10.39 8.13 10.02
CA CYS A 90 11.53 8.70 10.77
C CYS A 90 11.36 8.69 12.31
N LEU A 91 10.36 8.01 12.86
CA LEU A 91 10.22 7.80 14.31
C LEU A 91 9.86 6.33 14.53
N PRO A 92 10.81 5.46 14.96
CA PRO A 92 11.49 5.63 16.24
C PRO A 92 12.98 5.26 16.18
N PHE A 93 13.84 6.21 15.81
CA PHE A 93 15.18 6.22 16.39
C PHE A 93 15.45 7.66 16.84
N GLY A 94 15.19 7.89 18.13
CA GLY A 94 15.60 9.10 18.81
C GLY A 94 17.11 9.24 18.79
N SER A 95 17.63 9.86 17.74
CA SER A 95 18.84 10.67 17.76
C SER A 95 18.80 11.50 16.48
N GLY A 96 18.48 12.77 16.66
CA GLY A 96 18.36 13.69 15.53
C GLY A 96 19.67 13.74 14.76
N THR A 97 19.66 13.25 13.52
CA THR A 97 20.38 13.76 12.35
C THR A 97 20.15 12.80 11.19
N CYS A 98 19.11 13.03 10.38
CA CYS A 98 19.03 12.43 9.04
C CYS A 98 19.67 13.40 8.04
N ALA A 99 21.00 13.39 7.95
CA ALA A 99 21.79 14.18 7.00
C ALA A 99 21.64 13.73 5.53
N GLY A 100 20.75 12.78 5.22
CA GLY A 100 20.62 12.17 3.89
C GLY A 100 19.48 12.70 3.02
N CYS A 101 18.59 13.57 3.51
CA CYS A 101 17.39 13.99 2.75
C CYS A 101 17.57 15.30 1.98
N MET A 102 18.81 15.76 1.79
CA MET A 102 19.13 16.93 0.98
C MET A 102 20.19 16.59 -0.06
N ARG A 103 19.78 15.86 -1.10
CA ARG A 103 20.30 15.99 -2.47
C ARG A 103 19.29 15.46 -3.46
#